data_AF-A0A834AG15-F1
#
_entry.id   AF-A0A834AG15-F1
#
_cell.length_a   1.000
_cell.length_b   1.000
_cell.length_c   1.000
_cell.angle_alpha   90.00
_cell.angle_beta   90.00
_cell.angle_gamma   90.00
#
_symmetry.space_group_name_H-M   'P 1'
#
loop_
_entity.id
_entity.type
_entity.pdbx_description
1 polymer ?
#
loop_
_entity_poly.entity_id
_entity_poly.type
_entity_poly.pdbx_seq_one_letter_code
_entity_poly.pdbx_strand_id
1 'polypeptide(L)'
;MAPPSVFAEVPQAQPVLVFKLTADFREDPDPRKVNLGVGAYRTDDSQPWVLPVVRKVEQKIANDSSLNHEYLPILGLPEFRALASRLALGEDSPALQEKRVGGVQCLGGTGAIRIGADFLSRWYNGTNNKDTPVYVSSPTWDKSPFGGQSKRSFLFKNKTVLLIMRRSYPTPSLETGVLLCCLCASVCCLTL
;
A
#
# COMPACT_ATOMS: atom_id res chain seq x y z
N MET A 1 -25.93 -41.43 -6.37
CA MET A 1 -25.57 -40.12 -6.98
C MET A 1 -24.62 -39.43 -6.03
N ALA A 2 -23.46 -38.98 -6.50
CA ALA A 2 -22.57 -38.17 -5.67
C ALA A 2 -23.25 -36.81 -5.38
N PRO A 3 -23.05 -36.23 -4.18
CA PRO A 3 -23.59 -34.91 -3.88
C PRO A 3 -23.01 -33.86 -4.86
N PRO A 4 -23.79 -32.83 -5.22
CA PRO A 4 -23.28 -31.75 -6.06
C PRO A 4 -22.07 -31.07 -5.40
N SER A 5 -21.15 -30.57 -6.22
CA SER A 5 -19.97 -29.85 -5.75
C SER A 5 -20.38 -28.63 -4.92
N VAL A 6 -19.71 -28.42 -3.79
CA VAL A 6 -19.86 -27.20 -2.96
C VAL A 6 -19.56 -25.91 -3.75
N PHE A 7 -18.87 -26.02 -4.89
CA PHE A 7 -18.51 -24.90 -5.74
C PHE A 7 -19.49 -24.67 -6.91
N ALA A 8 -20.57 -25.46 -7.02
CA ALA A 8 -21.46 -25.42 -8.18
C ALA A 8 -22.14 -24.06 -8.40
N GLU A 9 -22.35 -23.30 -7.33
CA GLU A 9 -23.06 -22.01 -7.36
C GLU A 9 -22.13 -20.80 -7.18
N VAL A 10 -20.80 -21.00 -7.14
CA VAL A 10 -19.86 -19.89 -6.92
C VAL A 10 -19.78 -19.03 -8.19
N PRO A 11 -20.24 -17.77 -8.15
CA PRO A 11 -20.23 -16.91 -9.33
C PRO A 11 -18.80 -16.49 -9.67
N GLN A 12 -18.51 -16.35 -10.96
CA GLN A 12 -17.23 -15.86 -11.41
C GLN A 12 -17.07 -14.38 -11.03
N ALA A 13 -16.00 -14.05 -10.32
CA ALA A 13 -15.68 -12.68 -9.97
C ALA A 13 -15.38 -11.84 -11.23
N GLN A 14 -15.83 -10.59 -11.24
CA GLN A 14 -15.54 -9.69 -12.36
C GLN A 14 -14.04 -9.43 -12.48
N PRO A 15 -13.47 -9.46 -13.71
CA PRO A 15 -12.07 -9.15 -13.91
C PRO A 15 -11.76 -7.72 -13.46
N VAL A 16 -10.63 -7.57 -12.77
CA VAL A 16 -10.11 -6.25 -12.47
C VAL A 16 -9.62 -5.63 -13.79
N LEU A 17 -10.20 -4.49 -14.18
CA LEU A 17 -9.95 -3.81 -15.45
C LEU A 17 -8.46 -3.69 -15.82
N VAL A 18 -7.61 -3.26 -14.88
CA VAL A 18 -6.17 -3.09 -15.14
C VAL A 18 -5.43 -4.40 -15.48
N PHE A 19 -5.86 -5.52 -14.90
CA PHE A 19 -5.28 -6.83 -15.21
C PHE A 19 -5.82 -7.38 -16.53
N LYS A 20 -7.09 -7.14 -16.83
CA LYS A 20 -7.69 -7.50 -18.11
C LYS A 20 -6.98 -6.80 -19.27
N LEU A 21 -6.72 -5.50 -19.17
CA LEU A 21 -5.95 -4.76 -20.19
C LEU A 21 -4.54 -5.34 -20.43
N THR A 22 -3.90 -5.84 -19.38
CA THR A 22 -2.58 -6.48 -19.52
C THR A 22 -2.67 -7.85 -20.20
N ALA A 23 -3.74 -8.61 -19.93
CA ALA A 23 -4.00 -9.88 -20.61
C ALA A 23 -4.31 -9.64 -22.09
N ASP A 24 -5.18 -8.68 -22.41
CA ASP A 24 -5.53 -8.30 -23.77
C ASP A 24 -4.29 -7.84 -24.55
N PHE A 25 -3.45 -7.00 -23.94
CA PHE A 25 -2.17 -6.60 -24.53
C PHE A 25 -1.25 -7.79 -24.83
N ARG A 26 -1.26 -8.85 -24.00
CA ARG A 26 -0.41 -10.03 -24.25
C ARG A 26 -0.94 -10.87 -25.41
N GLU A 27 -2.26 -11.00 -25.51
CA GLU A 27 -2.95 -11.78 -26.54
C GLU A 27 -2.99 -11.08 -27.91
N ASP A 28 -2.85 -9.76 -27.95
CA ASP A 28 -2.80 -8.98 -29.19
C ASP A 28 -1.57 -9.35 -30.05
N PRO A 29 -1.74 -9.82 -31.30
CA PRO A 29 -0.62 -10.17 -32.18
C PRO A 29 0.00 -8.97 -32.92
N ASP A 30 -0.57 -7.76 -32.88
CA ASP A 30 -0.04 -6.61 -33.63
C ASP A 30 1.36 -6.23 -33.10
N PRO A 31 2.39 -6.19 -33.96
CA PRO A 31 3.75 -5.81 -33.55
C PRO A 31 3.88 -4.35 -33.08
N ARG A 32 2.88 -3.50 -33.32
CA ARG A 32 2.84 -2.08 -32.93
C ARG A 32 2.02 -1.83 -31.66
N LYS A 33 1.60 -2.90 -30.96
CA LYS A 33 0.83 -2.77 -29.72
C LYS A 33 1.60 -1.99 -28.65
N VAL A 34 0.90 -1.14 -27.90
CA VAL A 34 1.46 -0.32 -26.82
C VAL A 34 0.69 -0.57 -25.53
N ASN A 35 1.41 -0.85 -24.44
CA ASN A 35 0.80 -1.03 -23.12
C ASN A 35 0.86 0.27 -22.32
N LEU A 36 -0.29 0.96 -22.21
CA LEU A 36 -0.46 2.15 -21.37
C LEU A 36 -1.38 1.88 -20.17
N GLY A 37 -1.64 0.61 -19.84
CA GLY A 37 -2.60 0.20 -18.81
C GLY A 37 -1.99 0.20 -17.40
N VAL A 38 -1.08 -0.74 -17.13
CA VAL A 38 -0.44 -0.85 -15.82
C VAL A 38 0.68 0.18 -15.70
N GLY A 39 0.65 0.98 -14.62
CA GLY A 39 1.72 1.93 -14.26
C GLY A 39 3.01 1.27 -13.77
N ALA A 40 3.54 0.30 -14.52
CA ALA A 40 4.83 -0.34 -14.26
C ALA A 40 5.89 0.31 -15.16
N TYR A 41 6.99 0.75 -14.56
CA TYR A 41 8.06 1.43 -15.28
C TYR A 41 8.76 0.46 -16.25
N ARG A 42 9.06 0.96 -17.46
CA ARG A 42 9.66 0.20 -18.54
C ARG A 42 10.89 0.91 -19.08
N THR A 43 11.78 0.14 -19.69
CA THR A 43 12.88 0.67 -20.52
C THR A 43 12.36 1.18 -21.85
N ASP A 44 13.23 1.83 -22.63
CA ASP A 44 12.91 2.28 -24.00
C ASP A 44 12.48 1.11 -24.91
N ASP A 45 13.00 -0.10 -24.65
CA ASP A 45 12.61 -1.35 -25.32
C ASP A 45 11.34 -2.02 -24.72
N SER A 46 10.56 -1.28 -23.93
CA SER A 46 9.34 -1.74 -23.25
C SER A 46 9.53 -2.93 -22.27
N GLN A 47 10.76 -3.19 -21.82
CA GLN A 47 11.07 -4.26 -20.87
C GLN A 47 10.89 -3.82 -19.41
N PRO A 48 10.61 -4.72 -18.46
CA PRO A 48 10.60 -4.37 -17.04
C PRO A 48 11.96 -3.77 -16.62
N TRP A 49 11.94 -2.60 -16.00
CA TRP A 49 13.16 -1.97 -15.52
C TRP A 49 13.42 -2.32 -14.05
N VAL A 50 14.57 -2.94 -13.79
CA VAL A 50 15.07 -3.15 -12.43
C VAL A 50 16.12 -2.10 -12.14
N LEU A 51 15.91 -1.31 -11.09
CA LEU A 51 16.82 -0.24 -10.71
C LEU A 51 18.23 -0.81 -10.43
N PRO A 52 19.31 -0.15 -10.89
CA PRO A 52 20.68 -0.62 -10.64
C PRO A 52 21.02 -0.78 -9.15
N VAL A 53 20.44 0.06 -8.28
CA VAL A 53 20.61 -0.04 -6.82
C VAL A 53 19.98 -1.33 -6.27
N VAL A 54 18.83 -1.75 -6.80
CA VAL A 54 18.15 -2.98 -6.37
C VAL A 54 19.03 -4.19 -6.71
N ARG A 55 19.54 -4.27 -7.95
CA ARG A 55 20.46 -5.35 -8.35
C ARG A 55 21.69 -5.45 -7.46
N LYS A 56 22.28 -4.31 -7.10
CA LYS A 56 23.45 -4.26 -6.18
C LYS A 56 23.09 -4.77 -4.78
N VAL A 57 21.91 -4.43 -4.27
CA VAL A 57 21.46 -4.86 -2.95
C VAL A 57 21.11 -6.36 -2.95
N GLU A 58 20.45 -6.86 -4.00
CA GLU A 58 20.17 -8.30 -4.19
C GLU A 58 21.46 -9.13 -4.16
N GLN A 59 22.50 -8.69 -4.88
CA GLN A 59 23.81 -9.35 -4.86
C GLN A 59 24.46 -9.30 -3.48
N LYS A 60 24.32 -8.19 -2.74
CA LYS A 60 24.86 -8.10 -1.37
C LYS A 60 24.15 -9.07 -0.42
N ILE A 61 22.82 -9.11 -0.47
CA ILE A 61 22.00 -10.01 0.34
C ILE A 61 22.33 -11.46 0.03
N ALA A 62 22.40 -11.84 -1.26
CA ALA A 62 22.71 -13.21 -1.67
C ALA A 62 24.12 -13.68 -1.26
N ASN A 63 25.07 -12.75 -1.15
CA ASN A 63 26.45 -13.06 -0.74
C ASN A 63 26.68 -12.94 0.78
N ASP A 64 25.68 -12.50 1.55
CA ASP A 64 25.80 -12.32 3.00
C ASP A 64 25.35 -13.59 3.73
N SER A 65 26.33 -14.38 4.19
CA SER A 65 26.08 -15.63 4.92
C SER A 65 25.54 -15.43 6.34
N SER A 66 25.46 -14.19 6.83
CA SER A 66 24.90 -13.89 8.15
C SER A 66 23.38 -13.72 8.12
N LEU A 67 22.81 -13.47 6.94
CA LEU A 67 21.37 -13.37 6.76
C LEU A 67 20.72 -14.74 6.85
N ASN A 68 19.53 -14.78 7.43
CA ASN A 68 18.72 -15.98 7.56
C ASN A 68 17.27 -15.70 7.14
N HIS A 69 16.48 -16.76 7.05
CA HIS A 69 15.06 -16.71 6.71
C HIS A 69 14.15 -16.91 7.93
N GLU A 70 14.62 -16.51 9.11
CA GLU A 70 13.82 -16.57 10.33
C GLU A 70 12.69 -15.54 10.31
N TYR A 71 11.71 -15.76 11.18
CA TYR A 71 10.60 -14.82 11.32
C TYR A 71 11.09 -13.45 11.78
N LEU A 72 10.62 -12.42 11.07
CA LEU A 72 10.75 -11.04 11.50
C LEU A 72 9.87 -10.76 12.73
N PRO A 73 10.19 -9.71 13.50
CA PRO A 73 9.27 -9.19 14.52
C PRO A 73 7.88 -8.89 13.92
N ILE A 74 6.83 -8.97 14.74
CA ILE A 74 5.43 -8.78 14.30
C ILE A 74 5.23 -7.48 13.51
N LEU A 75 5.94 -6.42 13.89
CA LEU A 75 5.81 -5.12 13.23
C LEU A 75 6.73 -4.93 12.02
N GLY A 76 7.54 -5.94 11.69
CA GLY A 76 8.58 -5.92 10.67
C GLY A 76 9.96 -5.53 11.17
N LEU A 77 10.88 -5.34 10.23
CA LEU A 77 12.27 -4.93 10.50
C LEU A 77 12.32 -3.51 11.11
N PRO A 78 12.89 -3.32 12.32
CA PRO A 78 12.96 -2.02 12.97
C PRO A 78 13.66 -0.95 12.13
N GLU A 79 14.79 -1.30 11.51
CA GLU A 79 15.60 -0.42 10.67
C GLU A 79 14.83 0.00 9.41
N PHE A 80 14.15 -0.96 8.78
CA PHE A 80 13.30 -0.71 7.62
C PHE A 80 12.20 0.29 7.96
N ARG A 81 11.48 0.10 9.07
CA ARG A 81 10.43 1.00 9.52
C ARG A 81 10.96 2.41 9.80
N ALA A 82 12.12 2.52 10.47
CA ALA A 82 12.72 3.80 10.80
C ALA A 82 13.14 4.58 9.55
N LEU A 83 13.83 3.91 8.62
CA LEU A 83 14.25 4.51 7.35
C LEU A 83 13.06 4.84 6.44
N ALA A 84 12.05 3.97 6.37
CA ALA A 84 10.82 4.23 5.62
C ALA A 84 10.06 5.45 6.17
N SER A 85 10.03 5.60 7.49
CA SER A 85 9.40 6.76 8.15
C SER A 85 10.15 8.06 7.85
N ARG A 86 11.49 8.03 7.90
CA ARG A 86 12.34 9.16 7.50
C ARG A 86 12.16 9.52 6.03
N LEU A 87 12.13 8.53 5.14
CA LEU A 87 11.93 8.75 3.71
C LEU A 87 10.58 9.40 3.42
N ALA A 88 9.53 8.97 4.10
CA ALA A 88 8.17 9.46 3.87
C ALA A 88 7.88 10.84 4.47
N LEU A 89 8.44 11.16 5.65
CA LEU A 89 8.17 12.41 6.36
C LEU A 89 9.26 13.48 6.18
N GLY A 90 10.44 13.10 5.69
CA GLY A 90 11.64 13.93 5.70
C GLY A 90 12.37 13.86 7.04
N GLU A 91 13.70 14.01 7.03
CA GLU A 91 14.54 13.87 8.23
C GLU A 91 14.24 14.94 9.29
N ASP A 92 13.91 16.15 8.85
CA ASP A 92 13.64 17.30 9.72
C ASP A 92 12.18 17.38 10.20
N SER A 93 11.40 16.31 10.03
CA SER A 93 9.99 16.30 10.43
C SER A 93 9.84 16.46 11.95
N PRO A 94 9.07 17.46 12.44
CA PRO A 94 8.80 17.59 13.88
C PRO A 94 8.18 16.33 14.48
N ALA A 95 7.39 15.58 13.71
CA ALA A 95 6.78 14.34 14.18
C ALA A 95 7.81 13.25 14.52
N LEU A 96 8.94 13.21 13.80
CA LEU A 96 10.04 12.30 14.10
C LEU A 96 10.81 12.75 15.34
N GLN A 97 11.11 14.05 15.46
CA GLN A 97 11.80 14.64 16.61
C GLN A 97 11.01 14.46 17.91
N GLU A 98 9.69 14.66 17.84
CA GLU A 98 8.75 14.50 18.94
C GLU A 98 8.34 13.03 19.19
N LYS A 99 8.91 12.07 18.44
CA LYS A 99 8.64 10.63 18.56
C LYS A 99 7.15 10.25 18.45
N ARG A 100 6.39 10.99 17.64
CA ARG A 100 4.95 10.74 17.41
C ARG A 100 4.67 9.76 16.28
N VAL A 101 5.71 9.20 15.66
CA VAL A 101 5.59 8.34 14.48
C VAL A 101 5.61 6.87 14.87
N GLY A 102 4.55 6.14 14.49
CA GLY A 102 4.49 4.68 14.54
C GLY A 102 4.50 4.10 13.11
N GLY A 103 5.24 3.01 12.90
CA GLY A 103 5.33 2.34 11.60
C GLY A 103 5.14 0.83 11.71
N VAL A 104 4.49 0.22 10.73
CA VAL A 104 4.32 -1.24 10.61
C VAL A 104 4.66 -1.64 9.19
N GLN A 105 5.46 -2.69 9.02
CA GLN A 105 5.75 -3.26 7.70
C GLN A 105 4.52 -4.03 7.19
N CYS A 106 4.09 -3.71 5.96
CA CYS A 106 2.87 -4.24 5.36
C CYS A 106 3.14 -4.84 3.98
N LEU A 107 2.21 -5.68 3.51
CA LEU A 107 2.25 -6.26 2.15
C LEU A 107 1.86 -5.21 1.10
N GLY A 108 2.88 -4.46 0.66
CA GLY A 108 2.72 -3.37 -0.30
C GLY A 108 1.71 -2.30 0.13
N GLY A 109 1.27 -1.48 -0.83
CA GLY A 109 0.31 -0.40 -0.57
C GLY A 109 -1.08 -0.91 -0.17
N THR A 110 -1.55 -2.00 -0.78
CA THR A 110 -2.87 -2.58 -0.51
C THR A 110 -2.98 -3.09 0.93
N GLY A 111 -1.95 -3.81 1.41
CA GLY A 111 -1.91 -4.28 2.80
C GLY A 111 -1.87 -3.13 3.80
N ALA A 112 -1.10 -2.08 3.49
CA ALA A 112 -1.02 -0.87 4.29
C ALA A 112 -2.39 -0.16 4.44
N ILE A 113 -3.14 -0.02 3.34
CA ILE A 113 -4.49 0.55 3.35
C ILE A 113 -5.46 -0.35 4.14
N ARG A 114 -5.40 -1.67 3.94
CA ARG A 114 -6.28 -2.61 4.65
C ARG A 114 -6.07 -2.54 6.16
N ILE A 115 -4.83 -2.58 6.62
CA ILE A 115 -4.50 -2.51 8.05
C ILE A 115 -4.88 -1.14 8.63
N GLY A 116 -4.59 -0.05 7.92
CA GLY A 116 -4.99 1.30 8.35
C GLY A 116 -6.50 1.46 8.48
N ALA A 117 -7.27 0.97 7.51
CA ALA A 117 -8.73 0.98 7.54
C ALA A 117 -9.28 0.08 8.66
N ASP A 118 -8.69 -1.09 8.87
CA ASP A 118 -9.09 -2.01 9.95
C ASP A 118 -8.83 -1.39 11.33
N PHE A 119 -7.67 -0.74 11.51
CA PHE A 119 -7.32 -0.03 12.72
C PHE A 119 -8.32 1.09 13.03
N LEU A 120 -8.64 1.92 12.04
CA LEU A 120 -9.61 3.01 12.19
C LEU A 120 -11.02 2.48 12.52
N SER A 121 -11.45 1.43 11.83
CA SER A 121 -12.75 0.80 12.07
C SER A 121 -12.88 0.23 13.48
N ARG A 122 -11.77 -0.13 14.14
CA ARG A 122 -11.76 -0.63 15.51
C ARG A 122 -11.60 0.47 16.57
N TRP A 123 -10.82 1.51 16.29
CA TRP A 123 -10.27 2.37 17.35
C TRP A 123 -10.44 3.89 17.17
N TYR A 124 -11.06 4.37 16.09
CA TYR A 124 -11.04 5.81 15.78
C TYR A 124 -11.72 6.74 16.80
N ASN A 125 -13.00 6.53 17.13
CA ASN A 125 -13.80 7.40 18.00
C ASN A 125 -14.35 6.71 19.26
N GLY A 126 -14.23 5.38 19.38
CA GLY A 126 -14.70 4.60 20.53
C GLY A 126 -16.22 4.43 20.63
N THR A 127 -17.00 5.09 19.79
CA THR A 127 -18.47 5.03 19.73
C THR A 127 -18.92 4.83 18.29
N ASN A 128 -19.20 3.57 17.96
CA ASN A 128 -19.69 3.15 16.64
C ASN A 128 -18.84 3.66 15.46
N ASN A 129 -17.56 3.26 15.45
CA ASN A 129 -16.58 3.58 14.41
C ASN A 129 -17.02 3.19 12.97
N LYS A 130 -17.96 2.24 12.82
CA LYS A 130 -18.42 1.76 11.50
C LYS A 130 -19.26 2.78 10.75
N ASP A 131 -19.87 3.73 11.46
CA ASP A 131 -20.69 4.80 10.87
C ASP A 131 -19.86 6.07 10.58
N THR A 132 -18.55 6.03 10.81
CA THR A 132 -17.67 7.16 10.49
C THR A 132 -17.47 7.26 8.97
N PRO A 133 -17.81 8.39 8.34
CA PRO A 133 -17.65 8.56 6.90
C PRO A 133 -16.16 8.60 6.51
N VAL A 134 -15.80 7.85 5.46
CA VAL A 134 -14.47 7.91 4.82
C VAL A 134 -14.57 8.72 3.54
N TYR A 135 -13.82 9.81 3.46
CA TYR A 135 -13.81 10.70 2.31
C TYR A 135 -12.71 10.29 1.31
N VAL A 136 -13.08 10.17 0.04
CA VAL A 136 -12.16 9.88 -1.07
C VAL A 136 -12.32 10.89 -2.20
N SER A 137 -11.23 11.16 -2.94
CA SER A 137 -11.27 12.06 -4.08
C SER A 137 -12.13 11.52 -5.22
N SER A 138 -12.60 12.40 -6.10
CA SER A 138 -13.33 12.03 -7.32
C SER A 138 -12.66 12.73 -8.51
N PRO A 139 -11.91 12.02 -9.38
CA PRO A 139 -11.67 10.57 -9.39
C PRO A 139 -10.69 10.10 -8.29
N THR A 140 -10.67 8.79 -8.04
CA THR A 140 -9.69 8.10 -7.17
C THR A 140 -9.18 6.84 -7.86
N TRP A 141 -8.20 6.16 -7.27
CA TRP A 141 -7.71 4.87 -7.76
C TRP A 141 -8.81 3.81 -7.58
N ASP A 142 -9.20 3.14 -8.67
CA ASP A 142 -10.18 2.03 -8.72
C ASP A 142 -9.96 0.91 -7.69
N LYS A 143 -8.75 0.79 -7.11
CA LYS A 143 -8.43 -0.19 -6.06
C LYS A 143 -8.73 0.29 -4.64
N SER A 144 -9.23 1.51 -4.47
CA SER A 144 -9.68 2.01 -3.18
C SER A 144 -10.87 1.17 -2.70
N PRO A 145 -10.85 0.58 -1.48
CA PRO A 145 -11.97 -0.18 -0.95
C PRO A 145 -13.24 0.67 -0.73
N PHE A 146 -13.18 1.98 -0.99
CA PHE A 146 -14.25 2.96 -0.79
C PHE A 146 -14.90 3.43 -2.11
N GLY A 147 -14.63 2.76 -3.23
CA GLY A 147 -15.24 3.06 -4.53
C GLY A 147 -16.74 2.79 -4.55
N GLY A 148 -17.54 3.68 -3.95
CA GLY A 148 -19.01 3.57 -3.95
C GLY A 148 -19.80 4.48 -3.00
N GLN A 149 -19.18 5.28 -2.12
CA GLN A 149 -19.94 6.03 -1.08
C GLN A 149 -19.67 7.55 -1.13
N SER A 150 -20.70 8.30 -0.69
CA SER A 150 -21.00 9.74 -0.86
C SER A 150 -19.82 10.73 -0.97
N LYS A 151 -19.94 11.59 -1.98
CA LYS A 151 -18.95 12.54 -2.51
C LYS A 151 -18.94 13.85 -1.72
N ARG A 152 -17.78 14.28 -1.19
CA ARG A 152 -17.39 15.69 -0.95
C ARG A 152 -15.87 15.78 -0.75
N SER A 153 -15.25 16.76 -1.41
CA SER A 153 -13.83 16.83 -1.78
C SER A 153 -12.94 17.51 -0.73
N PHE A 154 -11.72 17.00 -0.50
CA PHE A 154 -10.59 17.79 0.01
C PHE A 154 -9.25 17.38 -0.65
N LEU A 155 -8.33 18.34 -0.67
CA LEU A 155 -7.11 18.42 -1.47
C LEU A 155 -5.97 17.53 -0.92
N PHE A 156 -5.45 16.61 -1.75
CA PHE A 156 -4.20 15.88 -1.48
C PHE A 156 -3.05 16.50 -2.28
N LYS A 157 -1.98 16.94 -1.61
CA LYS A 157 -0.70 17.27 -2.25
C LYS A 157 0.20 16.01 -2.29
N ASN A 158 0.73 15.72 -3.47
CA ASN A 158 1.86 14.82 -3.75
C ASN A 158 1.72 13.30 -3.50
N LYS A 159 0.76 12.64 -4.17
CA LYS A 159 0.76 11.21 -4.57
C LYS A 159 1.20 10.16 -3.51
N THR A 160 1.17 10.52 -2.23
CA THR A 160 1.46 9.66 -1.10
C THR A 160 0.16 9.57 -0.32
N VAL A 161 -0.37 8.36 -0.13
CA VAL A 161 -1.47 8.15 0.81
C VAL A 161 -0.87 8.22 2.21
N LEU A 162 -0.61 9.44 2.64
CA LEU A 162 -0.25 9.75 4.01
C LEU A 162 -1.58 9.90 4.75
N LEU A 163 -1.96 8.88 5.51
CA LEU A 163 -3.06 8.97 6.47
C LEU A 163 -2.61 9.87 7.63
N ILE A 164 -2.65 11.19 7.43
CA ILE A 164 -2.45 12.15 8.52
C ILE A 164 -3.72 12.13 9.36
N MET A 165 -3.69 11.41 10.48
CA MET A 165 -4.76 11.46 11.47
C MET A 165 -4.64 12.79 12.25
N ARG A 166 -5.41 13.81 11.86
CA ARG A 166 -5.66 14.97 12.72
C ARG A 166 -6.91 14.72 13.54
N ARG A 167 -6.73 14.47 14.84
CA ARG A 167 -7.82 14.46 15.81
C ARG A 167 -8.13 15.92 16.16
N SER A 168 -9.20 16.48 15.60
CA SER A 168 -9.70 17.78 16.06
C SER A 168 -10.47 17.57 17.37
N TYR A 169 -9.83 17.79 18.50
CA TYR A 169 -10.52 18.02 19.77
C TYR A 169 -10.44 19.49 20.17
N PRO A 170 -11.47 20.03 20.85
CA PRO A 170 -11.47 21.38 21.39
C PRO A 170 -10.76 21.46 22.76
N THR A 171 -9.70 20.67 23.00
CA THR A 171 -8.93 20.70 24.26
C THR A 171 -7.42 20.59 24.03
N PRO A 172 -6.56 21.26 24.82
CA PRO A 172 -5.16 21.52 24.47
C PRO A 172 -4.17 20.41 24.84
N SER A 173 -4.59 19.19 25.20
CA SER A 173 -3.71 18.29 25.97
C SER A 173 -3.73 16.79 25.64
N LEU A 174 -4.09 16.35 24.43
CA LEU A 174 -3.86 14.95 24.03
C LEU A 174 -3.02 14.81 22.76
N GLU A 175 -1.92 14.06 22.93
CA GLU A 175 -0.86 13.79 21.97
C GLU A 175 -1.37 13.38 20.59
N THR A 176 -0.99 14.15 19.57
CA THR A 176 -1.32 13.87 18.17
C THR A 176 -0.37 12.81 17.62
N GLY A 177 -0.65 11.53 17.86
CA GLY A 177 0.10 10.43 17.23
C GLY A 177 -0.10 10.42 15.71
N VAL A 178 1.00 10.35 14.95
CA VAL A 178 0.98 10.16 13.49
C VAL A 178 1.24 8.69 13.22
N LEU A 179 0.19 7.92 12.93
CA LEU A 179 0.34 6.54 12.48
C LEU A 179 0.70 6.54 10.99
N LEU A 180 1.92 6.13 10.67
CA LEU A 180 2.43 6.10 9.32
C LEU A 180 2.46 4.65 8.82
N CYS A 181 1.44 4.25 8.07
CA CYS A 181 1.52 3.03 7.25
C CYS A 181 2.45 3.32 6.06
N CYS A 182 3.72 2.96 6.18
CA CYS A 182 4.71 3.17 5.12
C CYS A 182 4.35 2.31 3.89
N LEU A 183 3.93 2.98 2.81
CA LEU A 183 3.84 2.40 1.49
C LEU A 183 5.26 2.20 0.94
N CYS A 184 5.77 0.99 0.99
CA CYS A 184 6.87 0.59 0.12
C CYS A 184 6.45 -0.62 -0.70
N ALA A 185 5.83 -0.36 -1.86
CA ALA A 185 5.49 -1.39 -2.84
C ALA A 185 6.72 -2.06 -3.47
N SER A 186 7.94 -1.51 -3.28
CA SER A 186 9.14 -1.99 -3.98
C SER A 186 10.09 -2.88 -3.16
N VAL A 187 9.87 -3.07 -1.85
CA VAL A 187 10.78 -3.92 -1.02
C VAL A 187 10.14 -5.26 -0.66
N CYS A 188 8.84 -5.44 -0.92
CA CYS A 188 8.14 -6.68 -0.59
C CYS A 188 8.55 -7.90 -1.44
N CYS A 189 9.37 -7.72 -2.49
CA CYS A 189 9.92 -8.82 -3.29
C CYS A 189 11.32 -9.30 -2.84
N LEU A 190 11.93 -8.70 -1.82
CA LEU A 190 13.31 -9.01 -1.41
C LEU A 190 13.42 -9.88 -0.14
N THR A 191 12.29 -10.36 0.39
CA THR A 191 12.24 -11.21 1.61
C THR A 191 11.52 -12.55 1.39
N LEU A 192 11.50 -13.05 0.15
CA LEU A 192 11.18 -14.44 -0.15
C LEU A 192 12.38 -15.11 -0.81
#